data_AF-A0A8C6PKI1-F1
#
_entry.id   AF-A0A8C6PKI1-F1
#
_cell.length_a   1.000
_cell.length_b   1.000
_cell.length_c   1.000
_cell.angle_alpha   90.00
_cell.angle_beta   90.00
_cell.angle_gamma   90.00
#
_symmetry.space_group_name_H-M   'P 1'
#
loop_
_entity.id
_entity.type
_entity.pdbx_description
1 polymer ?
#
loop_
_entity_poly.entity_id
_entity_poly.type
_entity_poly.pdbx_seq_one_letter_code
_entity_poly.pdbx_strand_id
1 'polypeptide(L)'
;MKTSACPLHILPSSLFKSAFLSIGPSVLSIINASLVSGQVPAYFKNAVIHPLLKKPSLDPSLHSSFRPISKLPFISKILEKVVAKQLTAALDEHNIYDSFQSGFRRAHSTETALLRVSNDLLTHSDAGDCSVLVLLDLTAAFDTVDHHLLLERLRDWVGLSGSALEWFSSYLSERSFSVAVSKFRSSTTSLTHGVPQGSVLGPLLFLLYLLPLQHILSSFKGISYHLYADDIQLYISFKPHEMSKLQLLHTCLDSIKTWMAGSFLQLNEDKTEILICAPDKLVPKVRDSLGQLASHTKPSVRNLGVTFDPALTLDSHVSSLVRSSFFHLRNIAKLSPILSRSELETVLHTFISSRLDYCNSLFTCLSRTSLNRLQVVQNACARLLTKSSKHTHITPLLLQLHWLPVNFRVHFKILVLVYRALHGQAPSYIGDLLSPYTPSRSLRSSDQSLLVVQRQAKGQR
;
A
#
# COMPACT_ATOMS: atom_id res chain seq x y z
N MET A 1 -4.42 -15.04 -16.15
CA MET A 1 -4.25 -15.28 -14.70
C MET A 1 -2.87 -15.88 -14.43
N LYS A 2 -2.12 -15.43 -13.41
CA LYS A 2 -0.80 -16.04 -13.06
C LYS A 2 -1.02 -17.51 -12.64
N THR A 3 -0.09 -18.39 -13.00
CA THR A 3 -0.13 -19.80 -12.57
C THR A 3 0.08 -19.86 -11.07
N SER A 4 -0.69 -20.70 -10.39
CA SER A 4 -0.62 -20.90 -8.93
C SER A 4 -0.59 -22.40 -8.69
N ALA A 5 0.40 -22.87 -7.94
CA ALA A 5 0.39 -24.23 -7.43
C ALA A 5 -0.55 -24.28 -6.21
N CYS A 6 -1.54 -25.18 -6.25
CA CYS A 6 -2.36 -25.55 -5.11
C CYS A 6 -2.33 -27.07 -5.05
N PRO A 7 -2.04 -27.68 -3.89
CA PRO A 7 -2.03 -29.14 -3.73
C PRO A 7 -3.38 -29.81 -4.01
N LEU A 8 -4.48 -29.05 -3.99
CA LEU A 8 -5.82 -29.57 -4.28
C LEU A 8 -6.11 -29.68 -5.78
N HIS A 9 -5.24 -29.16 -6.65
CA HIS A 9 -5.49 -29.18 -8.08
C HIS A 9 -5.46 -30.60 -8.66
N ILE A 10 -6.56 -30.99 -9.32
CA ILE A 10 -6.61 -32.19 -10.16
C ILE A 10 -5.71 -32.02 -11.40
N LEU A 11 -5.62 -30.79 -11.94
CA LEU A 11 -4.82 -30.45 -13.12
C LEU A 11 -3.89 -29.26 -12.85
N PRO A 12 -2.63 -29.31 -13.33
CA PRO A 12 -1.75 -28.15 -13.29
C PRO A 12 -2.38 -26.92 -13.97
N SER A 13 -2.18 -25.74 -13.39
CA SER A 13 -2.76 -24.50 -13.95
C SER A 13 -2.25 -24.15 -15.36
N SER A 14 -1.10 -24.69 -15.79
CA SER A 14 -0.60 -24.60 -17.16
C SER A 14 -1.46 -25.44 -18.13
N LEU A 15 -1.73 -26.70 -17.78
CA LEU A 15 -2.56 -27.60 -18.57
C LEU A 15 -4.01 -27.11 -18.65
N PHE A 16 -4.54 -26.59 -17.54
CA PHE A 16 -5.87 -25.96 -17.53
C PHE A 16 -5.97 -24.82 -18.56
N LYS A 17 -4.92 -24.01 -18.71
CA LYS A 17 -4.89 -22.92 -19.69
C LYS A 17 -4.80 -23.42 -21.12
N SER A 18 -3.96 -24.42 -21.40
CA SER A 18 -3.83 -24.96 -22.75
C SER A 18 -5.11 -25.66 -23.21
N ALA A 19 -5.83 -26.32 -22.30
CA ALA A 19 -7.10 -26.98 -22.58
C ALA A 19 -8.33 -26.05 -22.47
N PHE A 20 -8.13 -24.75 -22.16
CA PHE A 20 -9.24 -23.86 -21.81
C PHE A 20 -10.29 -23.71 -22.92
N LEU A 21 -9.89 -23.80 -24.19
CA LEU A 21 -10.84 -23.75 -25.30
C LEU A 21 -11.85 -24.90 -25.25
N SER A 22 -11.44 -26.08 -24.78
CA SER A 22 -12.30 -27.25 -24.67
C SER A 22 -13.12 -27.25 -23.37
N ILE A 23 -12.52 -26.87 -22.24
CA ILE A 23 -13.18 -26.93 -20.92
C ILE A 23 -13.89 -25.63 -20.53
N GLY A 24 -13.65 -24.54 -21.26
CA GLY A 24 -14.15 -23.20 -20.98
C GLY A 24 -15.68 -23.12 -20.87
N PRO A 25 -16.46 -23.75 -21.76
CA PRO A 25 -17.91 -23.78 -21.65
C PRO A 25 -18.41 -24.39 -20.33
N SER A 26 -17.79 -25.48 -19.86
CA SER A 26 -18.14 -26.11 -18.59
C SER A 26 -17.78 -25.22 -17.39
N VAL A 27 -16.62 -24.55 -17.44
CA VAL A 27 -16.21 -23.58 -16.41
C VAL A 27 -17.20 -22.42 -16.34
N LEU A 28 -17.63 -21.90 -17.50
CA LEU A 28 -18.63 -20.85 -17.59
C LEU A 28 -19.97 -21.30 -16.99
N SER A 29 -20.43 -22.51 -17.31
CA SER A 29 -21.66 -23.08 -16.76
C SER A 29 -21.60 -23.17 -15.23
N ILE A 30 -20.47 -23.62 -14.65
CA ILE A 30 -20.29 -23.71 -13.19
C ILE A 30 -20.34 -22.32 -12.55
N ILE A 31 -19.67 -21.33 -13.16
CA ILE A 31 -19.66 -19.96 -12.65
C ILE A 31 -21.07 -19.37 -12.69
N ASN A 32 -21.77 -19.46 -13.83
CA ASN A 32 -23.11 -18.90 -13.97
C ASN A 32 -24.10 -19.59 -13.02
N ALA A 33 -24.04 -20.92 -12.88
CA ALA A 33 -24.89 -21.64 -11.93
C ALA A 33 -24.66 -21.16 -10.49
N SER A 34 -23.40 -20.97 -10.09
CA SER A 34 -23.04 -20.42 -8.78
C SER A 34 -23.62 -19.02 -8.56
N LEU A 35 -23.48 -18.12 -9.54
CA LEU A 35 -23.98 -16.74 -9.42
C LEU A 35 -25.51 -16.66 -9.39
N VAL A 36 -26.19 -17.43 -10.25
CA VAL A 36 -27.66 -17.43 -10.32
C VAL A 36 -28.28 -18.04 -9.05
N SER A 37 -27.69 -19.14 -8.54
CA SER A 37 -28.20 -19.81 -7.34
C SER A 37 -27.83 -19.12 -6.03
N GLY A 38 -26.93 -18.12 -6.05
CA GLY A 38 -26.40 -17.53 -4.81
C GLY A 38 -25.55 -18.52 -3.99
N GLN A 39 -24.98 -19.57 -4.61
CA GLN A 39 -24.24 -20.61 -3.89
C GLN A 39 -22.84 -20.85 -4.43
N VAL A 40 -21.87 -20.95 -3.53
CA VAL A 40 -20.48 -21.30 -3.86
C VAL A 40 -20.30 -22.81 -3.78
N PRO A 41 -19.78 -23.47 -4.83
CA PRO A 41 -19.54 -24.92 -4.81
C PRO A 41 -18.67 -25.35 -3.62
N ALA A 42 -19.06 -26.41 -2.92
CA ALA A 42 -18.38 -26.89 -1.71
C ALA A 42 -16.87 -27.15 -1.95
N TYR A 43 -16.50 -27.68 -3.11
CA TYR A 43 -15.10 -27.90 -3.49
C TYR A 43 -14.26 -26.60 -3.50
N PHE A 44 -14.87 -25.44 -3.72
CA PHE A 44 -14.20 -24.14 -3.76
C PHE A 44 -13.99 -23.52 -2.37
N LYS A 45 -14.65 -24.08 -1.34
CA LYS A 45 -14.61 -23.61 0.04
C LYS A 45 -13.45 -24.20 0.87
N ASN A 46 -12.63 -25.07 0.25
CA ASN A 46 -11.50 -25.73 0.90
C ASN A 46 -10.17 -25.07 0.54
N ALA A 47 -9.35 -24.78 1.55
CA ALA A 47 -8.01 -24.19 1.38
C ALA A 47 -6.89 -25.09 1.93
N VAL A 48 -5.69 -24.96 1.36
CA VAL A 48 -4.46 -25.48 1.97
C VAL A 48 -3.58 -24.32 2.37
N ILE A 49 -3.36 -24.16 3.67
CA ILE A 49 -2.51 -23.12 4.24
C ILE A 49 -1.05 -23.56 4.15
N HIS A 50 -0.22 -22.72 3.54
CA HIS A 50 1.22 -22.83 3.60
C HIS A 50 1.78 -21.69 4.46
N PRO A 51 2.31 -21.99 5.66
CA PRO A 51 2.96 -21.00 6.49
C PRO A 51 4.18 -20.43 5.77
N LEU A 52 4.20 -19.11 5.56
CA LEU A 52 5.32 -18.39 4.96
C LEU A 52 5.99 -17.53 6.02
N LEU A 53 7.29 -17.75 6.25
CA LEU A 53 8.05 -16.95 7.21
C LEU A 53 8.07 -15.47 6.77
N LYS A 54 7.64 -14.56 7.65
CA LYS A 54 7.48 -13.12 7.37
C LYS A 54 8.80 -12.46 6.97
N LYS A 55 9.90 -12.83 7.65
CA LYS A 55 11.27 -12.36 7.37
C LYS A 55 12.26 -13.48 7.70
N PRO A 56 13.35 -13.64 6.93
CA PRO A 56 14.35 -14.69 7.19
C PRO A 56 15.02 -14.62 8.58
N SER A 57 15.03 -13.45 9.20
CA SER A 57 15.67 -13.21 10.50
C SER A 57 14.77 -13.48 11.71
N LEU A 58 13.49 -13.81 11.49
CA LEU A 58 12.55 -14.08 12.58
C LEU A 58 12.68 -15.52 13.06
N ASP A 59 12.42 -15.73 14.35
CA ASP A 59 12.46 -17.04 14.98
C ASP A 59 11.37 -17.97 14.37
N PRO A 60 11.76 -19.07 13.69
CA PRO A 60 10.82 -20.04 13.13
C PRO A 60 10.07 -20.89 14.18
N SER A 61 10.44 -20.81 15.46
CA SER A 61 9.71 -21.50 16.54
C SER A 61 8.40 -20.78 16.92
N LEU A 62 8.30 -19.48 16.62
CA LEU A 62 7.15 -18.66 16.94
C LEU A 62 6.13 -18.67 15.80
N HIS A 63 4.88 -19.04 16.08
CA HIS A 63 3.79 -19.01 15.10
C HIS A 63 3.54 -17.60 14.54
N SER A 64 3.74 -16.56 15.35
CA SER A 64 3.59 -15.16 14.96
C SER A 64 4.59 -14.72 13.89
N SER A 65 5.67 -15.48 13.68
CA SER A 65 6.66 -15.25 12.61
C SER A 65 6.16 -15.64 11.22
N PHE A 66 5.05 -16.38 11.10
CA PHE A 66 4.53 -16.87 9.82
C PHE A 66 3.28 -16.12 9.35
N ARG A 67 3.07 -16.10 8.03
CA ARG A 67 1.80 -15.72 7.38
C ARG A 67 1.10 -16.97 6.87
N PRO A 68 -0.18 -17.19 7.20
CA PRO A 68 -0.93 -18.35 6.73
C PRO A 68 -1.42 -18.15 5.29
N ILE A 69 -0.58 -18.43 4.28
CA ILE A 69 -0.99 -18.25 2.88
C ILE A 69 -1.91 -19.37 2.41
N SER A 70 -3.17 -19.04 2.19
CA SER A 70 -4.21 -19.92 1.68
C SER A 70 -4.05 -20.18 0.18
N LYS A 71 -3.80 -21.44 -0.18
CA LYS A 71 -3.83 -21.94 -1.55
C LYS A 71 -5.24 -22.47 -1.85
N LEU A 72 -5.98 -21.70 -2.65
CA LEU A 72 -7.32 -22.07 -3.14
C LEU A 72 -7.26 -22.74 -4.52
N PRO A 73 -8.25 -23.57 -4.85
CA PRO A 73 -8.40 -24.14 -6.19
C PRO A 73 -8.41 -23.06 -7.29
N PHE A 74 -7.81 -23.37 -8.44
CA PHE A 74 -7.67 -22.42 -9.54
C PHE A 74 -9.02 -21.92 -10.05
N ILE A 75 -10.00 -22.82 -10.20
CA ILE A 75 -11.35 -22.48 -10.67
C ILE A 75 -12.08 -21.61 -9.65
N SER A 76 -11.92 -21.86 -8.35
CA SER A 76 -12.44 -20.99 -7.28
C SER A 76 -11.95 -19.55 -7.45
N LYS A 77 -10.65 -19.36 -7.74
CA LYS A 77 -10.09 -18.03 -8.03
C LYS A 77 -10.60 -17.39 -9.32
N ILE A 78 -11.06 -18.17 -10.30
CA ILE A 78 -11.72 -17.62 -11.50
C ILE A 78 -13.09 -17.06 -11.10
N LEU A 79 -13.89 -17.84 -10.37
CA LEU A 79 -15.18 -17.40 -9.85
C LEU A 79 -15.03 -16.14 -8.99
N GLU A 80 -14.10 -16.13 -8.03
CA GLU A 80 -13.85 -14.96 -7.19
C GLU A 80 -13.42 -13.72 -8.01
N LYS A 81 -12.70 -13.89 -9.12
CA LYS A 81 -12.34 -12.77 -10.02
C LYS A 81 -13.55 -12.22 -10.76
N VAL A 82 -14.49 -13.07 -11.17
CA VAL A 82 -15.73 -12.62 -11.82
C VAL A 82 -16.54 -11.79 -10.82
N VAL A 83 -16.74 -12.30 -9.61
CA VAL A 83 -17.44 -11.58 -8.53
C VAL A 83 -16.71 -10.29 -8.15
N ALA A 84 -15.39 -10.34 -7.95
CA ALA A 84 -14.61 -9.15 -7.62
C ALA A 84 -14.71 -8.06 -8.70
N LYS A 85 -14.70 -8.44 -9.99
CA LYS A 85 -14.85 -7.48 -11.08
C LYS A 85 -16.24 -6.81 -11.06
N GLN A 86 -17.30 -7.58 -10.84
CA GLN A 86 -18.66 -7.04 -10.75
C GLN A 86 -18.85 -6.16 -9.51
N LEU A 87 -18.41 -6.63 -8.35
CA LEU A 87 -18.50 -5.89 -7.10
C LEU A 87 -17.68 -4.60 -7.15
N THR A 88 -16.43 -4.62 -7.62
CA THR A 88 -15.63 -3.40 -7.75
C THR A 88 -16.29 -2.38 -8.68
N ALA A 89 -16.89 -2.82 -9.79
CA ALA A 89 -17.60 -1.91 -10.69
C ALA A 89 -18.79 -1.23 -10.00
N ALA A 90 -19.61 -1.99 -9.25
CA ALA A 90 -20.72 -1.43 -8.49
C ALA A 90 -20.26 -0.47 -7.38
N LEU A 91 -19.18 -0.82 -6.66
CA LEU A 91 -18.61 0.03 -5.61
C LEU A 91 -18.07 1.35 -6.16
N ASP A 92 -17.45 1.33 -7.34
CA ASP A 92 -16.96 2.53 -8.02
C ASP A 92 -18.13 3.39 -8.55
N GLU A 93 -19.16 2.77 -9.16
CA GLU A 93 -20.35 3.46 -9.66
C GLU A 93 -21.12 4.21 -8.56
N HIS A 94 -21.25 3.59 -7.38
CA HIS A 94 -21.96 4.16 -6.24
C HIS A 94 -21.04 4.92 -5.26
N ASN A 95 -19.75 5.10 -5.57
CA ASN A 95 -18.77 5.80 -4.72
C ASN A 95 -18.73 5.29 -3.26
N ILE A 96 -18.79 3.97 -3.06
CA ILE A 96 -18.89 3.36 -1.73
C ILE A 96 -17.55 3.38 -0.96
N TYR A 97 -16.42 3.36 -1.67
CA TYR A 97 -15.11 3.31 -1.02
C TYR A 97 -14.78 4.59 -0.24
N ASP A 98 -14.05 4.42 0.87
CA ASP A 98 -13.38 5.52 1.54
C ASP A 98 -12.42 6.24 0.58
N SER A 99 -12.54 7.56 0.51
CA SER A 99 -11.69 8.43 -0.31
C SER A 99 -10.20 8.33 0.06
N PHE A 100 -9.88 8.14 1.34
CA PHE A 100 -8.53 8.04 1.88
C PHE A 100 -8.06 6.58 2.11
N GLN A 101 -8.81 5.58 1.65
CA GLN A 101 -8.33 4.21 1.53
C GLN A 101 -7.62 4.00 0.20
N SER A 102 -6.35 3.59 0.25
CA SER A 102 -5.49 3.39 -0.93
C SER A 102 -5.06 1.95 -1.16
N GLY A 103 -5.19 1.10 -0.14
CA GLY A 103 -4.86 -0.32 -0.25
C GLY A 103 -5.83 -1.02 -1.20
N PHE A 104 -5.30 -1.92 -2.03
CA PHE A 104 -6.06 -2.76 -2.97
C PHE A 104 -7.00 -2.05 -3.94
N ARG A 105 -6.89 -0.73 -4.11
CA ARG A 105 -7.71 0.04 -5.04
C ARG A 105 -6.99 0.33 -6.35
N ARG A 106 -7.74 0.39 -7.44
CA ARG A 106 -7.22 0.80 -8.75
C ARG A 106 -6.82 2.29 -8.67
N ALA A 107 -5.78 2.66 -9.42
CA ALA A 107 -5.22 4.02 -9.47
C ALA A 107 -4.62 4.55 -8.16
N HIS A 108 -4.76 3.85 -7.04
CA HIS A 108 -4.13 4.15 -5.76
C HIS A 108 -2.83 3.35 -5.61
N SER A 109 -1.91 3.87 -4.80
CA SER A 109 -0.63 3.22 -4.47
C SER A 109 -0.09 3.74 -3.15
N THR A 110 0.90 3.04 -2.60
CA THR A 110 1.69 3.54 -1.46
C THR A 110 2.28 4.92 -1.75
N GLU A 111 2.73 5.14 -2.99
CA GLU A 111 3.26 6.42 -3.45
C GLU A 111 2.21 7.55 -3.37
N THR A 112 0.98 7.34 -3.84
CA THR A 112 -0.08 8.36 -3.74
C THR A 112 -0.49 8.63 -2.29
N ALA A 113 -0.56 7.60 -1.44
CA ALA A 113 -0.91 7.76 -0.03
C ALA A 113 0.17 8.57 0.71
N LEU A 114 1.44 8.18 0.54
CA LEU A 114 2.56 8.88 1.16
C LEU A 114 2.69 10.31 0.66
N LEU A 115 2.43 10.58 -0.63
CA LEU A 115 2.45 11.93 -1.17
C LEU A 115 1.44 12.83 -0.45
N ARG A 116 0.20 12.36 -0.27
CA ARG A 116 -0.84 13.13 0.44
C ARG A 116 -0.41 13.44 1.87
N VAL A 117 0.01 12.42 2.62
CA VAL A 117 0.45 12.58 4.02
C VAL A 117 1.68 13.51 4.10
N SER A 118 2.68 13.32 3.24
CA SER A 118 3.88 14.17 3.23
C SER A 118 3.57 15.61 2.87
N ASN A 119 2.68 15.84 1.90
CA ASN A 119 2.27 17.17 1.49
C ASN A 119 1.62 17.92 2.66
N ASP A 120 0.69 17.27 3.35
CA ASP A 120 -0.03 17.90 4.44
C ASP A 120 0.93 18.23 5.60
N LEU A 121 1.81 17.30 5.98
CA LEU A 121 2.81 17.55 7.02
C LEU A 121 3.79 18.67 6.66
N LEU A 122 4.30 18.69 5.42
CA LEU A 122 5.22 19.73 4.95
C LEU A 122 4.54 21.10 4.86
N THR A 123 3.30 21.15 4.39
CA THR A 123 2.53 22.41 4.29
C THR A 123 2.30 23.03 5.67
N HIS A 124 2.00 22.21 6.68
CA HIS A 124 1.87 22.69 8.06
C HIS A 124 3.23 23.10 8.65
N SER A 125 4.30 22.35 8.34
CA SER A 125 5.66 22.74 8.74
C SER A 125 6.05 24.10 8.15
N ASP A 126 5.74 24.36 6.87
CA ASP A 126 5.99 25.65 6.21
C ASP A 126 5.17 26.79 6.84
N ALA A 127 4.00 26.48 7.42
CA ALA A 127 3.18 27.43 8.18
C ALA A 127 3.69 27.69 9.61
N GLY A 128 4.71 26.95 10.07
CA GLY A 128 5.23 27.04 11.44
C GLY A 128 4.43 26.25 12.47
N ASP A 129 3.55 25.35 12.01
CA ASP A 129 2.74 24.48 12.87
C ASP A 129 3.53 23.22 13.28
N CYS A 130 3.13 22.63 14.40
CA CYS A 130 3.57 21.31 14.83
C CYS A 130 2.64 20.24 14.26
N SER A 131 3.17 19.07 13.92
CA SER A 131 2.36 17.92 13.51
C SER A 131 2.76 16.65 14.26
N VAL A 132 1.79 15.79 14.54
CA VAL A 132 2.01 14.45 15.09
C VAL A 132 1.42 13.44 14.13
N LEU A 133 2.24 12.48 13.67
CA LEU A 133 1.84 11.35 12.84
C LEU A 133 1.84 10.08 13.68
N VAL A 134 0.72 9.37 13.71
CA VAL A 134 0.52 8.10 14.39
C VAL A 134 0.32 7.02 13.34
N LEU A 135 1.17 5.98 13.38
CA LEU A 135 1.07 4.80 12.55
C LEU A 135 0.55 3.65 13.41
N LEU A 136 -0.62 3.13 13.05
CA LEU A 136 -1.29 2.03 13.72
C LEU A 136 -1.28 0.80 12.80
N ASP A 137 -1.01 -0.36 13.38
CA ASP A 137 -1.02 -1.67 12.71
C ASP A 137 -2.04 -2.58 13.41
N LEU A 138 -2.65 -3.50 12.67
CA LEU A 138 -3.62 -4.46 13.20
C LEU A 138 -2.99 -5.84 13.43
N THR A 139 -3.38 -6.48 14.53
CA THR A 139 -2.97 -7.86 14.80
C THR A 139 -3.84 -8.83 14.01
N ALA A 140 -3.20 -9.60 13.11
CA ALA A 140 -3.84 -10.67 12.34
C ALA A 140 -5.14 -10.24 11.60
N ALA A 141 -5.15 -9.03 11.04
CA ALA A 141 -6.36 -8.35 10.57
C ALA A 141 -7.29 -9.18 9.66
N PHE A 142 -6.70 -9.94 8.72
CA PHE A 142 -7.48 -10.79 7.79
C PHE A 142 -8.06 -12.01 8.48
N ASP A 143 -7.39 -12.53 9.50
CA ASP A 143 -7.75 -13.77 10.18
C ASP A 143 -8.84 -13.55 11.25
N THR A 144 -9.05 -12.30 11.69
CA THR A 144 -10.01 -11.94 12.75
C THR A 144 -11.35 -11.39 12.24
N VAL A 145 -11.54 -11.28 10.92
CA VAL A 145 -12.79 -10.76 10.33
C VAL A 145 -13.98 -11.65 10.71
N ASP A 146 -14.94 -11.11 11.45
CA ASP A 146 -16.15 -11.84 11.79
C ASP A 146 -17.08 -11.96 10.57
N HIS A 147 -17.56 -13.17 10.29
CA HIS A 147 -18.37 -13.43 9.09
C HIS A 147 -19.77 -12.83 9.19
N HIS A 148 -20.37 -12.84 10.38
CA HIS A 148 -21.70 -12.27 10.58
C HIS A 148 -21.66 -10.76 10.38
N LEU A 149 -20.75 -10.08 11.06
CA LEU A 149 -20.57 -8.64 10.93
C LEU A 149 -20.20 -8.23 9.50
N LEU A 150 -19.35 -9.00 8.82
CA LEU A 150 -19.04 -8.75 7.41
C LEU A 150 -20.29 -8.82 6.53
N LEU A 151 -21.16 -9.81 6.71
CA LEU A 151 -22.42 -9.93 5.96
C LEU A 151 -23.37 -8.77 6.27
N GLU A 152 -23.45 -8.33 7.53
CA GLU A 152 -24.20 -7.12 7.89
C GLU A 152 -23.64 -5.88 7.20
N ARG A 153 -22.31 -5.71 7.11
CA ARG A 153 -21.72 -4.58 6.38
C ARG A 153 -22.01 -4.64 4.89
N LEU A 154 -21.93 -5.83 4.28
CA LEU A 154 -22.30 -6.01 2.87
C LEU A 154 -23.76 -5.66 2.61
N ARG A 155 -24.66 -5.98 3.55
CA ARG A 155 -26.08 -5.63 3.44
C ARG A 155 -26.33 -4.13 3.67
N ASP A 156 -25.87 -3.59 4.80
CA ASP A 156 -26.34 -2.30 5.30
C ASP A 156 -25.48 -1.12 4.81
N TRP A 157 -24.18 -1.32 4.57
CA TRP A 157 -23.27 -0.27 4.13
C TRP A 157 -23.02 -0.30 2.63
N VAL A 158 -22.93 -1.50 2.05
CA VAL A 158 -22.72 -1.67 0.61
C VAL A 158 -24.05 -1.74 -0.15
N GLY A 159 -25.14 -2.17 0.50
CA GLY A 159 -26.45 -2.29 -0.13
C GLY A 159 -26.66 -3.60 -0.91
N LEU A 160 -25.85 -4.63 -0.66
CA LEU A 160 -26.05 -5.93 -1.32
C LEU A 160 -27.30 -6.64 -0.77
N SER A 161 -28.05 -7.27 -1.67
CA SER A 161 -29.27 -8.00 -1.33
C SER A 161 -29.49 -9.19 -2.29
N GLY A 162 -30.52 -10.01 -1.99
CA GLY A 162 -30.90 -11.17 -2.79
C GLY A 162 -29.75 -12.14 -3.03
N SER A 163 -29.67 -12.68 -4.25
CA SER A 163 -28.69 -13.70 -4.63
C SER A 163 -27.24 -13.27 -4.44
N ALA A 164 -26.93 -11.98 -4.54
CA ALA A 164 -25.57 -11.48 -4.31
C ALA A 164 -25.17 -11.61 -2.84
N LEU A 165 -26.05 -11.23 -1.91
CA LEU A 165 -25.79 -11.37 -0.47
C LEU A 165 -25.79 -12.86 -0.06
N GLU A 166 -26.70 -13.65 -0.61
CA GLU A 166 -26.72 -15.11 -0.44
C GLU A 166 -25.40 -15.75 -0.92
N TRP A 167 -24.87 -15.29 -2.06
CA TRP A 167 -23.59 -15.76 -2.58
C TRP A 167 -22.43 -15.49 -1.61
N PHE A 168 -22.37 -14.29 -1.02
CA PHE A 168 -21.36 -13.99 0.00
C PHE A 168 -21.56 -14.77 1.29
N SER A 169 -22.81 -14.98 1.70
CA SER A 169 -23.13 -15.85 2.84
C SER A 169 -22.62 -17.27 2.59
N SER A 170 -22.91 -17.83 1.41
CA SER A 170 -22.38 -19.12 0.98
C SER A 170 -20.86 -19.11 0.82
N TYR A 171 -20.24 -18.00 0.43
CA TYR A 171 -18.79 -17.92 0.26
C TYR A 171 -18.06 -18.07 1.59
N LEU A 172 -18.61 -17.49 2.65
CA LEU A 172 -18.04 -17.46 4.01
C LEU A 172 -18.42 -18.69 4.84
N SER A 173 -19.62 -19.26 4.62
CA SER A 173 -20.11 -20.42 5.36
C SER A 173 -19.45 -21.74 4.96
N GLU A 174 -19.33 -22.65 5.93
CA GLU A 174 -18.83 -24.03 5.74
C GLU A 174 -17.46 -24.11 5.04
N ARG A 175 -16.65 -23.09 5.24
CA ARG A 175 -15.28 -23.08 4.75
C ARG A 175 -14.42 -23.99 5.62
N SER A 176 -13.43 -24.62 5.00
CA SER A 176 -12.47 -25.43 5.72
C SER A 176 -11.06 -25.22 5.20
N PHE A 177 -10.08 -25.51 6.04
CA PHE A 177 -8.68 -25.48 5.67
C PHE A 177 -7.91 -26.64 6.28
N SER A 178 -6.73 -26.89 5.73
CA SER A 178 -5.72 -27.78 6.30
C SER A 178 -4.36 -27.11 6.16
N VAL A 179 -3.43 -27.37 7.07
CA VAL A 179 -2.09 -26.78 7.06
C VAL A 179 -1.11 -27.78 6.45
N ALA A 180 -0.31 -27.33 5.49
CA ALA A 180 0.73 -28.12 4.84
C ALA A 180 2.12 -27.55 5.12
N VAL A 181 3.00 -28.38 5.68
CA VAL A 181 4.40 -28.05 5.98
C VAL A 181 5.29 -29.14 5.38
N SER A 182 6.14 -28.76 4.43
CA SER A 182 6.95 -29.69 3.63
C SER A 182 6.09 -30.80 3.01
N LYS A 183 6.26 -32.05 3.46
CA LYS A 183 5.54 -33.24 2.96
C LYS A 183 4.33 -33.64 3.82
N PHE A 184 4.09 -32.95 4.93
CA PHE A 184 3.04 -33.28 5.89
C PHE A 184 1.85 -32.36 5.74
N ARG A 185 0.66 -32.90 6.03
CA ARG A 185 -0.61 -32.17 5.98
C ARG A 185 -1.44 -32.51 7.22
N SER A 186 -2.01 -31.50 7.86
CA SER A 186 -2.93 -31.68 8.98
C SER A 186 -4.26 -32.28 8.54
N SER A 187 -5.07 -32.68 9.51
CA SER A 187 -6.51 -32.84 9.29
C SER A 187 -7.15 -31.52 8.86
N THR A 188 -8.34 -31.62 8.26
CA THR A 188 -9.16 -30.48 7.87
C THR A 188 -9.87 -29.90 9.09
N THR A 189 -9.94 -28.58 9.17
CA THR A 189 -10.61 -27.82 10.22
C THR A 189 -11.51 -26.76 9.61
N SER A 190 -12.63 -26.45 10.26
CA SER A 190 -13.54 -25.38 9.84
C SER A 190 -12.90 -24.00 10.00
N LEU A 191 -13.17 -23.09 9.06
CA LEU A 191 -12.79 -21.67 9.14
C LEU A 191 -14.00 -20.86 9.61
N THR A 192 -14.06 -20.54 10.89
CA THR A 192 -15.20 -19.85 11.51
C THR A 192 -15.12 -18.33 11.46
N HIS A 193 -13.93 -17.79 11.21
CA HIS A 193 -13.68 -16.36 11.08
C HIS A 193 -12.51 -16.13 10.10
N GLY A 194 -12.37 -14.88 9.67
CA GLY A 194 -11.33 -14.43 8.77
C GLY A 194 -11.67 -14.63 7.30
N VAL A 195 -10.92 -13.92 6.46
CA VAL A 195 -10.94 -14.06 5.00
C VAL A 195 -9.61 -14.67 4.54
N PRO A 196 -9.60 -15.68 3.64
CA PRO A 196 -8.38 -16.42 3.34
C PRO A 196 -7.27 -15.53 2.73
N GLN A 197 -6.10 -15.44 3.37
CA GLN A 197 -4.94 -14.72 2.82
C GLN A 197 -4.41 -15.41 1.55
N GLY A 198 -4.71 -14.86 0.38
CA GLY A 198 -4.40 -15.46 -0.92
C GLY A 198 -5.62 -15.80 -1.78
N SER A 199 -6.82 -15.56 -1.22
CA SER A 199 -8.04 -15.34 -2.00
C SER A 199 -7.96 -14.04 -2.81
N VAL A 200 -8.78 -13.97 -3.85
CA VAL A 200 -8.97 -12.77 -4.67
C VAL A 200 -9.92 -11.80 -3.97
N LEU A 201 -10.97 -12.31 -3.33
CA LEU A 201 -11.98 -11.48 -2.66
C LEU A 201 -11.55 -11.00 -1.27
N GLY A 202 -10.69 -11.72 -0.55
CA GLY A 202 -10.30 -11.39 0.83
C GLY A 202 -9.86 -9.94 1.02
N PRO A 203 -8.93 -9.40 0.20
CA PRO A 203 -8.54 -8.00 0.30
C PRO A 203 -9.71 -7.03 0.13
N LEU A 204 -10.62 -7.27 -0.82
CA LEU A 204 -11.78 -6.41 -1.07
C LEU A 204 -12.77 -6.49 0.10
N LEU A 205 -13.08 -7.69 0.58
CA LEU A 205 -13.97 -7.89 1.72
C LEU A 205 -13.43 -7.24 2.99
N PHE A 206 -12.12 -7.29 3.21
CA PHE A 206 -11.48 -6.60 4.33
C PHE A 206 -11.64 -5.07 4.23
N LEU A 207 -11.51 -4.47 3.03
CA LEU A 207 -11.79 -3.05 2.86
C LEU A 207 -13.23 -2.68 3.23
N LEU A 208 -14.19 -3.52 2.80
CA LEU A 208 -15.61 -3.29 3.08
C LEU A 208 -15.95 -3.45 4.57
N TYR A 209 -15.24 -4.36 5.26
CA TYR A 209 -15.34 -4.52 6.70
C TYR A 209 -14.93 -3.24 7.47
N LEU A 210 -13.95 -2.51 6.95
CA LEU A 210 -13.45 -1.28 7.55
C LEU A 210 -14.27 -0.02 7.21
N LEU A 211 -15.32 -0.10 6.37
CA LEU A 211 -16.13 1.09 6.01
C LEU A 211 -16.64 1.90 7.21
N PRO A 212 -17.11 1.31 8.33
CA PRO A 212 -17.56 2.10 9.46
C PRO A 212 -16.44 2.92 10.13
N LEU A 213 -15.18 2.47 10.05
CA LEU A 213 -14.03 3.22 10.58
C LEU A 213 -13.90 4.59 9.91
N GLN A 214 -14.18 4.67 8.61
CA GLN A 214 -14.22 5.94 7.87
C GLN A 214 -15.16 6.93 8.55
N HIS A 215 -16.38 6.49 8.86
CA HIS A 215 -17.40 7.36 9.44
C HIS A 215 -16.95 7.91 10.80
N ILE A 216 -16.34 7.05 11.62
CA ILE A 216 -15.76 7.44 12.91
C ILE A 216 -14.67 8.49 12.70
N LEU A 217 -13.68 8.22 11.84
CA LEU A 217 -12.56 9.13 11.59
C LEU A 217 -13.03 10.47 11.02
N SER A 218 -14.01 10.46 10.12
CA SER A 218 -14.56 11.68 9.50
C SER A 218 -15.28 12.60 10.49
N SER A 219 -15.70 12.08 11.64
CA SER A 219 -16.35 12.88 12.70
C SER A 219 -15.36 13.77 13.48
N PHE A 220 -14.07 13.42 13.50
CA PHE A 220 -13.03 14.15 14.22
C PHE A 220 -12.45 15.30 13.38
N LYS A 221 -13.16 16.44 13.36
CA LYS A 221 -12.69 17.66 12.69
C LYS A 221 -11.37 18.12 13.29
N GLY A 222 -10.28 18.02 12.53
CA GLY A 222 -8.92 18.38 12.95
C GLY A 222 -7.93 17.21 12.94
N ILE A 223 -8.42 15.98 12.80
CA ILE A 223 -7.57 14.81 12.54
C ILE A 223 -7.74 14.42 11.08
N SER A 224 -6.62 14.36 10.38
CA SER A 224 -6.55 13.78 9.05
C SER A 224 -6.10 12.34 9.17
N TYR A 225 -6.47 11.51 8.18
CA TYR A 225 -6.08 10.11 8.16
C TYR A 225 -5.79 9.63 6.75
N HIS A 226 -5.09 8.50 6.67
CA HIS A 226 -4.89 7.76 5.43
C HIS A 226 -4.83 6.28 5.72
N LEU A 227 -5.56 5.47 4.95
CA LEU A 227 -5.58 4.02 5.10
C LEU A 227 -4.86 3.35 3.93
N TYR A 228 -4.11 2.30 4.22
CA TYR A 228 -3.58 1.40 3.20
C TYR A 228 -3.78 -0.04 3.66
N ALA A 229 -4.88 -0.64 3.23
CA ALA A 229 -5.31 -1.94 3.74
C ALA A 229 -5.51 -1.86 5.26
N ASP A 230 -4.73 -2.63 6.02
CA ASP A 230 -4.72 -2.68 7.48
C ASP A 230 -3.82 -1.62 8.14
N ASP A 231 -2.93 -0.96 7.38
CA ASP A 231 -2.11 0.14 7.87
C ASP A 231 -2.98 1.41 8.00
N ILE A 232 -3.11 1.94 9.23
CA ILE A 232 -3.87 3.15 9.52
C ILE A 232 -2.90 4.26 9.92
N GLN A 233 -3.03 5.42 9.28
CA GLN A 233 -2.23 6.60 9.56
C GLN A 233 -3.15 7.71 10.03
N LEU A 234 -2.90 8.25 11.23
CA LEU A 234 -3.60 9.44 11.74
C LEU A 234 -2.59 10.56 11.88
N TYR A 235 -2.97 11.77 11.53
CA TYR A 235 -2.11 12.93 11.76
C TYR A 235 -2.93 14.15 12.12
N ILE A 236 -2.39 14.91 13.06
CA ILE A 236 -2.97 16.14 13.57
C ILE A 236 -1.91 17.24 13.51
N SER A 237 -2.30 18.40 13.02
CA SER A 237 -1.46 19.59 12.91
C SER A 237 -2.09 20.73 13.71
N PHE A 238 -1.26 21.49 14.41
CA PHE A 238 -1.71 22.52 15.35
C PHE A 238 -0.63 23.57 15.57
N LYS A 239 -1.05 24.80 15.90
CA LYS A 239 -0.10 25.87 16.25
C LYS A 239 0.61 25.54 17.56
N PRO A 240 1.85 26.03 17.79
CA PRO A 240 2.60 25.75 19.01
C PRO A 240 1.90 26.07 20.35
N HIS A 241 0.92 26.98 20.36
CA HIS A 241 0.13 27.34 21.54
C HIS A 241 -1.16 26.51 21.70
N GLU A 242 -1.52 25.69 20.73
CA GLU A 242 -2.75 24.88 20.70
C GLU A 242 -2.48 23.40 21.05
N MET A 243 -1.49 23.13 21.90
CA MET A 243 -1.10 21.77 22.30
C MET A 243 -2.27 20.95 22.88
N SER A 244 -3.28 21.61 23.45
CA SER A 244 -4.51 20.98 23.95
C SER A 244 -5.27 20.20 22.87
N LYS A 245 -5.07 20.51 21.58
CA LYS A 245 -5.65 19.74 20.46
C LYS A 245 -5.19 18.28 20.45
N LEU A 246 -4.08 17.94 21.08
CA LEU A 246 -3.64 16.54 21.22
C LEU A 246 -4.61 15.70 22.05
N GLN A 247 -5.47 16.30 22.88
CA GLN A 247 -6.57 15.59 23.54
C GLN A 247 -7.56 15.00 22.52
N LEU A 248 -7.79 15.68 21.40
CA LEU A 248 -8.63 15.16 20.31
C LEU A 248 -8.07 13.85 19.74
N LEU A 249 -6.74 13.74 19.65
CA LEU A 249 -6.06 12.52 19.19
C LEU A 249 -6.31 11.36 20.15
N HIS A 250 -6.25 11.60 21.47
CA HIS A 250 -6.60 10.58 22.47
C HIS A 250 -8.05 10.12 22.32
N THR A 251 -9.01 11.04 22.28
CA THR A 251 -10.44 10.70 22.12
C THR A 251 -10.72 9.95 20.82
N CYS A 252 -10.04 10.32 19.73
CA CYS A 252 -10.12 9.62 18.46
C CYS A 252 -9.59 8.19 18.57
N LEU A 253 -8.39 8.00 19.16
CA LEU A 253 -7.80 6.68 19.35
C LEU A 253 -8.68 5.79 20.24
N ASP A 254 -9.27 6.34 21.30
CA ASP A 254 -10.20 5.60 22.16
C ASP A 254 -11.45 5.17 21.39
N SER A 255 -12.03 6.06 20.57
CA SER A 255 -13.18 5.73 19.72
C SER A 255 -12.87 4.63 18.71
N ILE A 256 -11.67 4.67 18.12
CA ILE A 256 -11.17 3.62 17.22
C ILE A 256 -11.02 2.30 17.98
N LYS A 257 -10.40 2.32 19.17
CA LYS A 257 -10.22 1.12 20.01
C LYS A 257 -11.55 0.50 20.40
N THR A 258 -12.52 1.29 20.85
CA THR A 258 -13.87 0.82 21.19
C THR A 258 -14.57 0.20 19.99
N TRP A 259 -14.52 0.85 18.82
CA TRP A 259 -15.12 0.31 17.61
C TRP A 259 -14.43 -0.98 17.12
N MET A 260 -13.10 -1.02 17.17
CA MET A 260 -12.33 -2.20 16.79
C MET A 260 -12.66 -3.38 17.69
N ALA A 261 -12.74 -3.18 19.01
CA ALA A 261 -13.14 -4.22 19.95
C ALA A 261 -14.54 -4.78 19.63
N GLY A 262 -15.51 -3.90 19.34
CA GLY A 262 -16.85 -4.29 18.89
C GLY A 262 -16.89 -4.94 17.50
N SER A 263 -15.84 -4.78 16.70
CA SER A 263 -15.68 -5.36 15.37
C SER A 263 -14.68 -6.51 15.34
N PHE A 264 -14.30 -7.07 16.51
CA PHE A 264 -13.32 -8.16 16.63
C PHE A 264 -11.97 -7.88 15.95
N LEU A 265 -11.57 -6.61 15.90
CA LEU A 265 -10.26 -6.16 15.45
C LEU A 265 -9.43 -5.72 16.66
N GLN A 266 -8.11 -5.84 16.54
CA GLN A 266 -7.20 -5.46 17.62
C GLN A 266 -6.00 -4.70 17.08
N LEU A 267 -5.74 -3.53 17.66
CA LEU A 267 -4.51 -2.77 17.40
C LEU A 267 -3.29 -3.51 17.93
N ASN A 268 -2.21 -3.43 17.19
CA ASN A 268 -0.90 -3.91 17.59
C ASN A 268 -0.13 -2.77 18.27
N GLU A 269 -0.23 -2.72 19.60
CA GLU A 269 0.43 -1.68 20.41
C GLU A 269 1.96 -1.71 20.24
N ASP A 270 2.58 -2.89 20.11
CA ASP A 270 4.04 -3.04 19.93
C ASP A 270 4.56 -2.45 18.61
N LYS A 271 3.71 -2.45 17.58
CA LYS A 271 4.02 -1.87 16.26
C LYS A 271 3.51 -0.45 16.08
N THR A 272 2.80 0.09 17.07
CA THR A 272 2.35 1.48 17.01
C THR A 272 3.55 2.39 17.12
N GLU A 273 3.73 3.25 16.12
CA GLU A 273 4.85 4.20 16.03
C GLU A 273 4.32 5.63 15.88
N ILE A 274 4.95 6.57 16.59
CA ILE A 274 4.60 7.99 16.51
C ILE A 274 5.81 8.79 16.05
N LEU A 275 5.59 9.71 15.11
CA LEU A 275 6.55 10.69 14.66
C LEU A 275 6.06 12.10 15.02
N ILE A 276 6.90 12.86 15.72
CA ILE A 276 6.64 14.27 16.02
C ILE A 276 7.39 15.11 15.00
N CYS A 277 6.67 15.87 14.18
CA CYS A 277 7.23 16.84 13.23
C CYS A 277 7.05 18.24 13.83
N ALA A 278 8.06 18.71 14.55
CA ALA A 278 8.07 20.02 15.19
C ALA A 278 9.50 20.57 15.31
N PRO A 279 9.69 21.89 15.45
CA PRO A 279 11.00 22.45 15.80
C PRO A 279 11.56 21.81 17.07
N ASP A 280 12.88 21.53 17.12
CA ASP A 280 13.53 20.81 18.23
C ASP A 280 13.19 21.37 19.62
N LYS A 281 13.06 22.70 19.73
CA LYS A 281 12.71 23.40 20.98
C LYS A 281 11.30 23.08 21.49
N LEU A 282 10.39 22.65 20.61
CA LEU A 282 9.00 22.35 20.92
C LEU A 282 8.75 20.84 21.09
N VAL A 283 9.63 19.98 20.58
CA VAL A 283 9.50 18.52 20.67
C VAL A 283 9.27 18.03 22.10
N PRO A 284 10.01 18.49 23.14
CA PRO A 284 9.75 18.06 24.52
C PRO A 284 8.32 18.40 24.98
N LYS A 285 7.84 19.62 24.68
CA LYS A 285 6.50 20.06 25.07
C LYS A 285 5.39 19.26 24.37
N VAL A 286 5.57 18.97 23.08
CA VAL A 286 4.64 18.11 22.33
C VAL A 286 4.63 16.71 22.92
N ARG A 287 5.80 16.16 23.22
CA ARG A 287 5.96 14.83 23.83
C ARG A 287 5.27 14.75 25.19
N ASP A 288 5.45 15.75 26.05
CA ASP A 288 4.80 15.80 27.36
C ASP A 288 3.26 15.85 27.21
N SER A 289 2.77 16.62 26.23
CA SER A 289 1.35 16.76 25.94
C SER A 289 0.70 15.51 25.34
N LEU A 290 1.49 14.59 24.76
CA LEU A 290 1.04 13.27 24.29
C LEU A 290 0.82 12.27 25.43
N GLY A 291 1.30 12.56 26.64
CA GLY A 291 1.12 11.70 27.82
C GLY A 291 1.58 10.26 27.56
N GLN A 292 0.68 9.29 27.70
CA GLN A 292 0.99 7.86 27.53
C GLN A 292 1.45 7.50 26.11
N LEU A 293 1.02 8.23 25.08
CA LEU A 293 1.41 7.98 23.69
C LEU A 293 2.89 8.32 23.43
N ALA A 294 3.51 9.11 24.30
CA ALA A 294 4.91 9.51 24.19
C ALA A 294 5.90 8.33 24.20
N SER A 295 5.51 7.17 24.74
CA SER A 295 6.31 5.94 24.75
C SER A 295 6.50 5.36 23.35
N HIS A 296 5.55 5.60 22.43
CA HIS A 296 5.56 5.14 21.04
C HIS A 296 6.32 6.07 20.10
N THR A 297 6.80 7.22 20.60
CA THR A 297 7.55 8.19 19.78
C THR A 297 8.88 7.61 19.33
N LYS A 298 9.18 7.70 18.03
CA LYS A 298 10.44 7.27 17.42
C LYS A 298 11.14 8.44 16.72
N PRO A 299 12.49 8.44 16.65
CA PRO A 299 13.24 9.44 15.90
C PRO A 299 13.07 9.31 14.38
N SER A 300 12.57 8.16 13.92
CA SER A 300 12.15 7.93 12.54
C SER A 300 11.17 6.77 12.51
N VAL A 301 10.21 6.80 11.59
CA VAL A 301 9.18 5.75 11.45
C VAL A 301 9.17 5.22 10.03
N ARG A 302 8.80 3.94 9.84
CA ARG A 302 8.70 3.35 8.50
C ARG A 302 7.25 3.34 8.03
N ASN A 303 6.90 4.29 7.18
CA ASN A 303 5.58 4.45 6.60
C ASN A 303 5.51 3.90 5.17
N LEU A 304 4.70 2.85 4.93
CA LEU A 304 4.49 2.19 3.63
C LEU A 304 5.78 1.93 2.81
N GLY A 305 6.86 1.57 3.51
CA GLY A 305 8.15 1.24 2.90
C GLY A 305 9.15 2.39 2.81
N VAL A 306 8.75 3.63 3.09
CA VAL A 306 9.62 4.81 3.17
C VAL A 306 9.88 5.16 4.64
N THR A 307 11.08 5.66 4.97
CA THR A 307 11.41 6.03 6.35
C THR A 307 11.33 7.54 6.50
N PHE A 308 10.43 8.00 7.37
CA PHE A 308 10.22 9.42 7.66
C PHE A 308 10.98 9.80 8.93
N ASP A 309 11.69 10.91 8.87
CA ASP A 309 12.26 11.65 10.00
C ASP A 309 11.41 12.90 10.31
N PRO A 310 11.56 13.53 11.49
CA PRO A 310 10.76 14.68 11.92
C PRO A 310 10.73 15.85 10.93
N ALA A 311 11.83 16.06 10.20
CA ALA A 311 11.97 17.12 9.21
C ALA A 311 11.64 16.64 7.78
N LEU A 312 11.19 15.40 7.62
CA LEU A 312 10.86 14.76 6.34
C LEU A 312 11.98 14.89 5.29
N THR A 313 13.24 14.90 5.74
CA THR A 313 14.43 14.99 4.87
C THR A 313 14.70 13.68 4.12
N LEU A 314 14.16 12.56 4.63
CA LEU A 314 14.32 11.20 4.15
C LEU A 314 15.78 10.72 4.11
N ASP A 315 16.69 11.35 4.87
CA ASP A 315 18.11 11.01 4.78
C ASP A 315 18.41 9.57 5.25
N SER A 316 17.73 9.12 6.31
CA SER A 316 17.83 7.74 6.79
C SER A 316 17.34 6.73 5.73
N HIS A 317 16.27 7.08 5.02
CA HIS A 317 15.74 6.29 3.91
C HIS A 317 16.76 6.22 2.76
N VAL A 318 17.27 7.37 2.30
CA VAL A 318 18.28 7.46 1.23
C VAL A 318 19.53 6.67 1.61
N SER A 319 20.01 6.79 2.85
CA SER A 319 21.15 6.05 3.37
C SER A 319 20.94 4.54 3.30
N SER A 320 19.78 4.05 3.73
CA SER A 320 19.42 2.65 3.66
C SER A 320 19.31 2.14 2.22
N LEU A 321 18.68 2.93 1.34
CA LEU A 321 18.51 2.65 -0.08
C LEU A 321 19.85 2.55 -0.82
N VAL A 322 20.75 3.51 -0.60
CA VAL A 322 22.11 3.50 -1.18
C VAL A 322 22.89 2.29 -0.71
N ARG A 323 22.87 2.00 0.59
CA ARG A 323 23.56 0.83 1.17
C ARG A 323 23.05 -0.47 0.57
N SER A 324 21.73 -0.66 0.51
CA SER A 324 21.11 -1.85 -0.07
C SER A 324 21.42 -1.98 -1.57
N SER A 325 21.38 -0.87 -2.31
CA SER A 325 21.66 -0.85 -3.74
C SER A 325 23.11 -1.23 -4.05
N PHE A 326 24.08 -0.71 -3.29
CA PHE A 326 25.47 -1.10 -3.47
C PHE A 326 25.74 -2.56 -3.05
N PHE A 327 25.05 -3.06 -2.02
CA PHE A 327 25.10 -4.48 -1.67
C PHE A 327 24.65 -5.35 -2.86
N HIS A 328 23.50 -5.02 -3.47
CA HIS A 328 23.02 -5.74 -4.65
C HIS A 328 23.94 -5.57 -5.86
N LEU A 329 24.44 -4.36 -6.15
CA LEU A 329 25.37 -4.11 -7.25
C LEU A 329 26.65 -4.95 -7.14
N ARG A 330 27.21 -5.10 -5.93
CA ARG A 330 28.40 -5.96 -5.72
C ARG A 330 28.09 -7.43 -6.02
N ASN A 331 26.92 -7.92 -5.63
CA ASN A 331 26.53 -9.30 -5.92
C ASN A 331 26.25 -9.50 -7.42
N ILE A 332 25.59 -8.54 -8.07
CA ILE A 332 25.34 -8.57 -9.51
C ILE A 332 26.64 -8.49 -10.31
N ALA A 333 27.61 -7.68 -9.87
CA ALA A 333 28.91 -7.58 -10.52
C ALA A 333 29.65 -8.92 -10.56
N LYS A 334 29.51 -9.78 -9.53
CA LYS A 334 30.07 -11.14 -9.53
C LYS A 334 29.40 -12.06 -10.55
N LEU A 335 28.12 -11.82 -10.85
CA LEU A 335 27.35 -12.58 -11.85
C LEU A 335 27.51 -11.99 -13.26
N SER A 336 27.97 -10.76 -13.40
CA SER A 336 28.11 -10.08 -14.69
C SER A 336 28.90 -10.86 -15.76
N PRO A 337 29.95 -11.66 -15.44
CA PRO A 337 30.68 -12.43 -16.45
C PRO A 337 29.87 -13.58 -17.07
N ILE A 338 28.88 -14.11 -16.35
CA ILE A 338 28.08 -15.26 -16.79
C ILE A 338 26.74 -14.88 -17.41
N LEU A 339 26.34 -13.61 -17.31
CA LEU A 339 25.09 -13.09 -17.87
C LEU A 339 25.32 -12.43 -19.22
N SER A 340 24.37 -12.62 -20.14
CA SER A 340 24.28 -11.78 -21.33
C SER A 340 23.99 -10.32 -20.95
N ARG A 341 24.24 -9.39 -21.88
CA ARG A 341 23.97 -7.95 -21.64
C ARG A 341 22.50 -7.69 -21.29
N SER A 342 21.56 -8.34 -21.98
CA SER A 342 20.12 -8.19 -21.75
C SER A 342 19.67 -8.76 -20.40
N GLU A 343 20.24 -9.89 -19.98
CA GLU A 343 19.95 -10.46 -18.66
C GLU A 343 20.52 -9.59 -17.55
N LEU A 344 21.75 -9.09 -17.71
CA LEU A 344 22.36 -8.16 -16.76
C LEU A 344 21.54 -6.88 -16.62
N GLU A 345 21.09 -6.30 -17.72
CA GLU A 345 20.21 -5.14 -17.72
C GLU A 345 18.89 -5.41 -16.98
N THR A 346 18.27 -6.57 -17.25
CA THR A 346 17.05 -7.00 -16.56
C THR A 346 17.26 -7.11 -15.04
N VAL A 347 18.37 -7.73 -14.62
CA VAL A 347 18.73 -7.88 -13.20
C VAL A 347 19.00 -6.51 -12.58
N LEU A 348 19.73 -5.63 -13.26
CA LEU A 348 20.01 -4.27 -12.79
C LEU A 348 18.74 -3.44 -12.63
N HIS A 349 17.82 -3.48 -13.58
CA HIS A 349 16.53 -2.80 -13.44
C HIS A 349 15.68 -3.39 -12.31
N THR A 350 15.66 -4.72 -12.19
CA THR A 350 14.89 -5.44 -11.16
C THR A 350 15.41 -5.15 -9.75
N PHE A 351 16.73 -5.06 -9.56
CA PHE A 351 17.32 -4.90 -8.23
C PHE A 351 17.70 -3.47 -7.88
N ILE A 352 17.99 -2.60 -8.84
CA ILE A 352 18.48 -1.24 -8.60
C ILE A 352 17.45 -0.20 -9.02
N SER A 353 17.10 -0.14 -10.32
CA SER A 353 16.18 0.90 -10.82
C SER A 353 14.83 0.86 -10.11
N SER A 354 14.25 -0.34 -9.93
CA SER A 354 12.98 -0.51 -9.22
C SER A 354 13.00 0.05 -7.79
N ARG A 355 14.13 -0.02 -7.09
CA ARG A 355 14.30 0.52 -5.73
C ARG A 355 14.47 2.04 -5.75
N LEU A 356 15.22 2.56 -6.73
CA LEU A 356 15.39 4.00 -6.92
C LEU A 356 14.08 4.69 -7.34
N ASP A 357 13.18 3.96 -8.02
CA ASP A 357 11.90 4.49 -8.52
C ASP A 357 10.72 4.27 -7.56
N TYR A 358 10.87 3.43 -6.54
CA TYR A 358 9.82 3.19 -5.56
C TYR A 358 9.56 4.46 -4.73
N CYS A 359 8.35 4.99 -4.83
CA CYS A 359 7.93 6.25 -4.15
C CYS A 359 8.84 7.45 -4.44
N ASN A 360 9.49 7.50 -5.61
CA ASN A 360 10.47 8.54 -5.90
C ASN A 360 9.86 9.93 -6.13
N SER A 361 8.54 10.05 -6.25
CA SER A 361 7.85 11.35 -6.19
C SER A 361 8.08 12.12 -4.88
N LEU A 362 8.31 11.42 -3.76
CA LEU A 362 8.63 12.04 -2.48
C LEU A 362 10.01 12.70 -2.48
N PHE A 363 10.85 12.39 -3.47
CA PHE A 363 12.23 12.86 -3.49
C PHE A 363 12.39 14.30 -3.99
N THR A 364 11.27 14.97 -4.32
CA THR A 364 11.25 16.41 -4.64
C THR A 364 11.75 17.28 -3.49
N CYS A 365 11.63 16.80 -2.25
CA CYS A 365 12.05 17.52 -1.05
C CYS A 365 13.50 17.21 -0.63
N LEU A 366 14.19 16.31 -1.36
CA LEU A 366 15.55 15.93 -1.01
C LEU A 366 16.55 17.07 -1.27
N SER A 367 17.55 17.16 -0.40
CA SER A 367 18.73 17.98 -0.67
C SER A 367 19.46 17.51 -1.93
N ARG A 368 20.16 18.44 -2.60
CA ARG A 368 21.01 18.11 -3.75
C ARG A 368 22.05 17.04 -3.40
N THR A 369 22.57 17.06 -2.17
CA THR A 369 23.51 16.06 -1.65
C THR A 369 22.87 14.68 -1.60
N SER A 370 21.65 14.57 -1.07
CA SER A 370 20.91 13.30 -0.99
C SER A 370 20.56 12.75 -2.38
N LEU A 371 20.10 13.61 -3.30
CA LEU A 371 19.87 13.22 -4.70
C LEU A 371 21.15 12.76 -5.40
N ASN A 372 22.28 13.44 -5.17
CA ASN A 372 23.57 13.05 -5.73
C ASN A 372 24.00 11.65 -5.25
N ARG A 373 23.73 11.28 -3.98
CA ARG A 373 24.02 9.94 -3.48
C ARG A 373 23.26 8.86 -4.25
N LEU A 374 21.99 9.10 -4.59
CA LEU A 374 21.19 8.22 -5.44
C LEU A 374 21.72 8.21 -6.89
N GLN A 375 22.13 9.37 -7.42
CA GLN A 375 22.72 9.47 -8.75
C GLN A 375 23.99 8.62 -8.87
N VAL A 376 24.84 8.60 -7.83
CA VAL A 376 26.06 7.76 -7.82
C VAL A 376 25.72 6.27 -7.92
N VAL A 377 24.61 5.81 -7.32
CA VAL A 377 24.13 4.43 -7.47
C VAL A 377 23.74 4.13 -8.93
N GLN A 378 22.96 5.02 -9.56
CA GLN A 378 22.62 4.87 -10.98
C GLN A 378 23.86 4.88 -11.87
N ASN A 379 24.84 5.73 -11.56
CA ASN A 379 26.08 5.84 -12.31
C ASN A 379 26.90 4.54 -12.22
N ALA A 380 26.98 3.95 -11.04
CA ALA A 380 27.65 2.65 -10.84
C ALA A 380 26.93 1.53 -11.61
N CYS A 381 25.60 1.55 -11.60
CA CYS A 381 24.76 0.62 -12.37
C CYS A 381 25.04 0.72 -13.88
N ALA A 382 25.01 1.93 -14.44
CA ALA A 382 25.27 2.18 -15.86
C ALA A 382 26.66 1.69 -16.27
N ARG A 383 27.69 2.03 -15.47
CA ARG A 383 29.08 1.58 -15.73
C ARG A 383 29.24 0.07 -15.68
N LEU A 384 28.53 -0.61 -14.78
CA LEU A 384 28.55 -2.07 -14.72
C LEU A 384 27.94 -2.68 -15.99
N LEU A 385 26.82 -2.14 -16.46
CA LEU A 385 26.16 -2.62 -17.68
C LEU A 385 27.00 -2.38 -18.94
N THR A 386 27.65 -1.22 -19.05
CA THR A 386 28.48 -0.85 -20.21
C THR A 386 29.91 -1.35 -20.12
N LYS A 387 30.29 -2.03 -19.02
CA LYS A 387 31.66 -2.45 -18.70
C LYS A 387 32.68 -1.31 -18.80
N SER A 388 32.27 -0.09 -18.46
CA SER A 388 33.11 1.10 -18.56
C SER A 388 33.92 1.34 -17.28
N SER A 389 35.09 1.98 -17.43
CA SER A 389 35.93 2.36 -16.29
C SER A 389 35.20 3.29 -15.31
N LYS A 390 35.57 3.23 -14.02
CA LYS A 390 35.04 4.11 -12.96
C LYS A 390 35.24 5.61 -13.24
N HIS A 391 36.26 5.96 -14.03
CA HIS A 391 36.59 7.33 -14.40
C HIS A 391 35.88 7.82 -15.67
N THR A 392 35.18 6.93 -16.37
CA THR A 392 34.44 7.30 -17.59
C THR A 392 33.38 8.34 -17.26
N HIS A 393 33.32 9.40 -18.09
CA HIS A 393 32.29 10.42 -17.97
C HIS A 393 30.92 9.79 -18.12
N ILE A 394 30.01 10.09 -17.18
CA ILE A 394 28.77 9.32 -17.05
C ILE A 394 27.68 9.76 -18.04
N THR A 395 27.68 11.03 -18.45
CA THR A 395 26.62 11.58 -19.31
C THR A 395 26.48 10.84 -20.65
N PRO A 396 27.57 10.54 -21.41
CA PRO A 396 27.47 9.74 -22.63
C PRO A 396 26.89 8.35 -22.40
N LEU A 397 27.23 7.70 -21.27
CA LEU A 397 26.73 6.36 -20.95
C LEU A 397 25.22 6.39 -20.69
N LEU A 398 24.74 7.38 -19.93
CA LEU A 398 23.31 7.55 -19.67
C LEU A 398 22.53 7.86 -20.95
N LEU A 399 23.08 8.69 -21.85
CA LEU A 399 22.48 8.96 -23.16
C LEU A 399 22.43 7.69 -24.03
N GLN A 400 23.53 6.93 -24.10
CA GLN A 400 23.61 5.68 -24.85
C GLN A 400 22.59 4.65 -24.35
N LEU A 401 22.40 4.57 -23.03
CA LEU A 401 21.41 3.67 -22.41
C LEU A 401 19.98 4.23 -22.45
N HIS A 402 19.79 5.47 -22.88
CA HIS A 402 18.51 6.18 -22.79
C HIS A 402 17.97 6.23 -21.34
N TRP A 403 18.87 6.44 -20.37
CA TRP A 403 18.54 6.49 -18.95
C TRP A 403 18.49 7.93 -18.45
N LEU A 404 17.31 8.37 -18.00
CA LEU A 404 17.16 9.65 -17.33
C LEU A 404 17.96 9.68 -16.01
N PRO A 405 18.76 10.73 -15.75
CA PRO A 405 19.35 10.99 -14.43
C PRO A 405 18.28 11.00 -13.32
N VAL A 406 18.65 10.61 -12.11
CA VAL A 406 17.73 10.43 -10.97
C VAL A 406 16.83 11.64 -10.76
N ASN A 407 17.37 12.86 -10.79
CA ASN A 407 16.58 14.08 -10.63
C ASN A 407 15.45 14.19 -11.68
N PHE A 408 15.76 13.89 -12.94
CA PHE A 408 14.76 13.91 -14.01
C PHE A 408 13.77 12.75 -13.92
N ARG A 409 14.13 11.62 -13.31
CA ARG A 409 13.18 10.53 -13.00
C ARG A 409 12.15 10.97 -11.97
N VAL A 410 12.58 11.70 -10.95
CA VAL A 410 11.67 12.30 -9.94
C VAL A 410 10.71 13.28 -10.63
N HIS A 411 11.22 14.19 -11.46
CA HIS A 411 10.38 15.13 -12.20
C HIS A 411 9.39 14.40 -13.13
N PHE A 412 9.86 13.41 -13.88
CA PHE A 412 9.02 12.59 -14.74
C PHE A 412 7.90 11.91 -13.95
N LYS A 413 8.21 11.36 -12.78
CA LYS A 413 7.20 10.76 -11.91
C LYS A 413 6.12 11.76 -11.50
N ILE A 414 6.51 12.95 -11.04
CA ILE A 414 5.57 14.01 -10.66
C ILE A 414 4.68 14.39 -11.85
N LEU A 415 5.27 14.59 -13.03
CA LEU A 415 4.51 14.90 -14.25
C LEU A 415 3.49 13.81 -14.61
N VAL A 416 3.86 12.53 -14.48
CA VAL A 416 2.95 11.41 -14.70
C VAL A 416 1.81 11.42 -13.68
N LEU A 417 2.10 11.68 -12.40
CA LEU A 417 1.06 11.75 -11.37
C LEU A 417 0.10 12.92 -11.59
N VAL A 418 0.63 14.10 -11.93
CA VAL A 418 -0.17 15.28 -12.29
C VAL A 418 -1.05 15.00 -13.50
N TYR A 419 -0.47 14.47 -14.58
CA TYR A 419 -1.23 14.08 -15.77
C TYR A 419 -2.36 13.12 -15.41
N ARG A 420 -2.06 12.07 -14.63
CA ARG A 420 -3.08 11.10 -14.22
C ARG A 420 -4.18 11.73 -13.38
N ALA A 421 -3.83 12.61 -12.45
CA ALA A 421 -4.82 13.31 -11.62
C ALA A 421 -5.75 14.19 -12.45
N LEU A 422 -5.22 14.96 -13.40
CA LEU A 422 -6.01 15.81 -14.30
C LEU A 422 -6.95 15.01 -15.22
N HIS A 423 -6.67 13.73 -15.47
CA HIS A 423 -7.48 12.86 -16.32
C HIS A 423 -8.34 11.85 -15.51
N GLY A 424 -8.50 12.04 -14.20
CA GLY A 424 -9.29 11.13 -13.36
C GLY A 424 -8.69 9.71 -13.23
N GLN A 425 -7.38 9.57 -13.47
CA GLN A 425 -6.62 8.32 -13.40
C GLN A 425 -5.72 8.23 -12.16
N ALA A 426 -5.94 9.10 -11.18
CA ALA A 426 -5.34 9.11 -9.85
C ALA A 426 -6.45 9.31 -8.80
N PRO A 427 -6.15 9.08 -7.51
CA PRO A 427 -7.10 9.31 -6.42
C PRO A 427 -7.55 10.77 -6.36
N SER A 428 -8.80 11.01 -5.94
CA SER A 428 -9.36 12.36 -5.81
C SER A 428 -8.50 13.26 -4.93
N TYR A 429 -8.03 12.76 -3.79
CA TYR A 429 -7.18 13.52 -2.86
C TYR A 429 -5.83 13.96 -3.45
N ILE A 430 -5.39 13.41 -4.58
CA ILE A 430 -4.23 13.92 -5.34
C ILE A 430 -4.67 15.01 -6.31
N GLY A 431 -5.82 14.82 -6.97
CA GLY A 431 -6.44 15.86 -7.81
C GLY A 431 -6.71 17.14 -7.02
N ASP A 432 -7.17 17.00 -5.77
CA ASP A 432 -7.46 18.12 -4.86
C ASP A 432 -6.22 18.96 -4.50
N LEU A 433 -5.01 18.41 -4.65
CA LEU A 433 -3.76 19.16 -4.47
C LEU A 433 -3.44 20.08 -5.66
N LEU A 434 -4.10 19.89 -6.80
CA LEU A 434 -3.86 20.63 -8.03
C LEU A 434 -4.94 21.69 -8.21
N SER A 435 -4.53 22.94 -8.33
CA SER A 435 -5.45 24.03 -8.65
C SER A 435 -5.18 24.53 -10.06
N PRO A 436 -6.13 24.41 -11.01
CA PRO A 436 -5.98 24.99 -12.34
C PRO A 436 -5.78 26.50 -12.26
N TYR A 437 -4.81 27.01 -13.00
CA TYR A 437 -4.58 28.45 -13.12
C TYR A 437 -5.60 29.03 -14.10
N THR A 438 -6.49 29.88 -13.59
CA THR A 438 -7.43 30.66 -14.39
C THR A 438 -6.95 32.12 -14.42
N PRO A 439 -6.43 32.62 -15.55
CA PRO A 439 -6.00 34.00 -15.64
C PRO A 439 -7.22 34.93 -15.56
N SER A 440 -7.08 36.07 -14.86
CA SER A 440 -8.16 37.06 -14.71
C SER A 440 -8.51 37.80 -16.01
N ARG A 441 -7.70 37.64 -17.06
CA ARG A 441 -7.88 38.21 -18.39
C ARG A 441 -7.48 37.16 -19.43
N SER A 442 -7.99 37.26 -20.65
CA SER A 442 -7.57 36.40 -21.75
C SER A 442 -6.09 36.66 -22.09
N LEU A 443 -5.22 35.73 -21.71
CA LEU A 443 -3.78 35.77 -22.00
C LEU A 443 -3.43 34.67 -23.00
N ARG A 444 -2.34 34.81 -23.77
CA ARG A 444 -1.85 33.73 -24.65
C ARG A 444 -1.51 32.43 -23.92
N SER A 445 -1.36 32.48 -22.59
CA SER A 445 -1.15 31.33 -21.72
C SER A 445 -2.44 30.66 -21.24
N SER A 446 -3.63 31.14 -21.62
CA SER A 446 -4.92 30.55 -21.24
C SER A 446 -5.04 29.09 -21.67
N ASP A 447 -4.44 28.74 -22.81
CA ASP A 447 -4.58 27.42 -23.44
C ASP A 447 -3.45 26.47 -23.03
N GLN A 448 -2.57 26.88 -22.10
CA GLN A 448 -1.42 26.09 -21.66
C GLN A 448 -1.71 25.15 -20.49
N SER A 449 -2.97 25.08 -20.03
CA SER A 449 -3.41 24.21 -18.91
C SER A 449 -2.51 24.31 -17.68
N LEU A 450 -2.12 25.54 -17.34
CA LEU A 450 -1.20 25.81 -16.24
C LEU A 450 -1.86 25.51 -14.88
N LEU A 451 -1.03 25.19 -13.90
CA LEU A 451 -1.44 25.01 -12.50
C LEU A 451 -0.97 26.20 -11.66
N VAL A 452 -1.72 26.50 -10.61
CA VAL A 452 -1.37 27.55 -9.63
C VAL A 452 -0.12 27.10 -8.85
N VAL A 453 0.88 27.97 -8.81
CA VAL A 453 2.03 27.82 -7.91
C VAL A 453 1.64 28.41 -6.56
N GLN A 454 1.46 27.54 -5.56
CA GLN A 454 1.22 27.97 -4.19
C GLN A 454 2.42 28.80 -3.70
N ARG A 455 2.17 30.01 -3.22
CA ARG A 455 3.23 30.87 -2.67
C ARG A 455 3.60 30.32 -1.30
N GLN A 456 4.80 29.75 -1.16
CA GLN A 456 5.36 29.52 0.17
C GLN A 456 5.45 30.86 0.90
N ALA A 457 4.98 30.91 2.14
CA ALA A 457 5.27 32.05 3.01
C ALA A 457 6.79 32.20 3.04
N LYS A 458 7.30 33.37 2.64
CA LYS A 458 8.73 33.67 2.72
C LYS A 458 9.13 33.70 4.20
N GLY A 459 9.43 32.53 4.76
CA GLY A 459 10.06 32.34 6.06
C GLY A 459 11.57 32.47 5.92
N GLN A 460 12.13 33.39 6.70
CA GLN A 460 13.55 33.74 6.76
C GLN A 460 14.46 32.50 6.79
N ARG A 461 15.32 32.35 5.79
CA ARG A 461 16.50 31.48 5.89
C ARG A 461 17.58 32.14 6.73
#